data_AF-A0A0S7ZFQ6-F1
#
_entry.id   AF-A0A0S7ZFQ6-F1
#
_cell.length_a   1.000
_cell.length_b   1.000
_cell.length_c   1.000
_cell.angle_alpha   90.00
_cell.angle_beta   90.00
_cell.angle_gamma   90.00
#
_symmetry.space_group_name_H-M   'P 1'
#
loop_
_entity.id
_entity.type
_entity.pdbx_description
1 polymer ?
#
loop_
_entity_poly.entity_id
_entity_poly.type
_entity_poly.pdbx_seq_one_letter_code
_entity_poly.pdbx_strand_id
1 'polypeptide(L)' 'MDLEMIGITADTVGKLMVAFTALRVHHRVLKEHQIDDQVFSSMRREQIVGVLGVVFMVAGYAIKVAARY' A
#
# COMPACT_ATOMS: atom_id res chain seq x y z
N MET A 1 -3.60 20.95 16.17
CA MET A 1 -3.98 19.88 15.22
C MET A 1 -5.47 19.70 15.32
N ASP A 2 -6.17 19.72 14.18
CA ASP A 2 -7.63 19.53 14.12
C ASP A 2 -7.99 18.04 14.21
N LEU A 3 -9.17 17.71 14.74
CA LEU A 3 -9.66 16.33 14.86
C LEU A 3 -9.73 15.64 13.49
N GLU A 4 -10.02 16.42 12.45
CA GLU A 4 -10.01 15.99 11.05
C GLU A 4 -8.61 15.50 10.60
N MET A 5 -7.55 16.21 10.97
CA MET A 5 -6.17 15.84 10.59
C MET A 5 -5.71 14.56 11.31
N ILE A 6 -6.11 14.39 12.57
CA ILE A 6 -5.85 13.16 13.31
C ILE A 6 -6.58 11.99 12.64
N GLY A 7 -7.85 12.18 12.26
CA GLY A 7 -8.64 11.16 11.54
C GLY A 7 -8.02 10.76 10.20
N ILE A 8 -7.65 11.73 9.37
CA ILE A 8 -7.02 11.47 8.05
C ILE A 8 -5.66 10.77 8.21
N THR A 9 -4.87 11.17 9.21
CA THR A 9 -3.57 10.54 9.48
C THR A 9 -3.74 9.10 9.95
N ALA A 10 -4.64 8.85 10.90
CA ALA A 10 -4.92 7.50 11.39
C ALA A 10 -5.46 6.58 10.28
N ASP A 11 -6.37 7.07 9.43
CA ASP A 11 -6.89 6.35 8.27
C ASP A 11 -5.77 5.99 7.27
N THR A 12 -4.90 6.96 6.95
CA THR A 12 -3.78 6.74 6.03
C THR A 12 -2.81 5.71 6.59
N VAL A 13 -2.43 5.83 7.87
CA VAL A 13 -1.53 4.86 8.53
C VAL A 13 -2.15 3.46 8.55
N GLY A 14 -3.44 3.34 8.92
CA GLY A 14 -4.13 2.05 8.92
C GLY A 14 -4.13 1.37 7.54
N LYS A 15 -4.42 2.13 6.49
CA LYS A 15 -4.38 1.62 5.11
C LYS A 15 -2.97 1.21 4.68
N LEU A 16 -1.94 1.97 5.06
CA LEU A 16 -0.55 1.61 4.79
C LEU A 16 -0.13 0.31 5.48
N MET A 17 -0.60 0.06 6.71
CA MET A 17 -0.34 -1.20 7.42
C MET A 17 -0.99 -2.40 6.71
N VAL A 18 -2.22 -2.25 6.24
CA VAL A 18 -2.93 -3.29 5.47
C VAL A 18 -2.21 -3.55 4.15
N ALA A 19 -1.85 -2.48 3.42
CA ALA A 19 -1.12 -2.60 2.17
C ALA A 19 0.25 -3.27 2.36
N PHE A 20 0.99 -2.90 3.41
CA PHE A 20 2.25 -3.55 3.77
C PHE A 20 2.06 -5.06 4.01
N THR A 21 1.02 -5.44 4.74
CA THR A 21 0.72 -6.84 5.04
C THR A 21 0.43 -7.62 3.75
N ALA A 22 -0.37 -7.08 2.84
CA ALA A 22 -0.64 -7.68 1.53
C ALA A 22 0.64 -7.81 0.69
N LEU A 23 1.43 -6.73 0.57
CA LEU A 23 2.69 -6.71 -0.17
C LEU A 23 3.71 -7.72 0.38
N ARG A 24 3.75 -7.92 1.71
CA ARG A 24 4.62 -8.90 2.35
C ARG A 24 4.25 -10.33 1.93
N VAL A 25 2.97 -10.64 1.79
CA VAL A 25 2.51 -11.95 1.30
C VAL A 25 2.96 -12.15 -0.14
N HIS A 26 2.73 -11.17 -1.02
CA HIS A 26 3.19 -11.26 -2.41
C HIS A 26 4.71 -11.48 -2.49
N HIS A 27 5.50 -10.71 -1.73
CA HIS A 27 6.94 -10.86 -1.72
C HIS A 27 7.39 -12.24 -1.19
N ARG A 28 6.75 -12.76 -0.14
CA ARG A 28 7.07 -14.08 0.41
C ARG A 28 6.76 -15.19 -0.58
N VAL A 29 5.57 -15.18 -1.17
CA VAL A 29 5.15 -16.17 -2.17
C VAL A 29 6.06 -16.14 -3.39
N LEU A 30 6.40 -14.93 -3.88
CA LEU A 30 7.34 -14.75 -4.98
C LEU A 30 8.77 -15.19 -4.64
N LYS A 31 9.14 -15.31 -3.37
CA LYS A 31 10.46 -15.78 -2.96
C LYS A 31 10.51 -17.31 -2.87
N GLU A 32 9.45 -17.94 -2.38
CA GLU A 32 9.43 -19.38 -2.12
C GLU A 32 9.37 -20.24 -3.40
N HIS A 33 8.90 -19.73 -4.54
CA HIS A 33 8.88 -20.43 -5.85
C HIS A 33 8.25 -21.85 -5.83
N GLN A 34 7.38 -22.13 -4.86
CA GLN A 34 6.72 -23.45 -4.73
C GLN A 34 5.37 -23.53 -5.49
N ILE A 35 5.01 -22.50 -6.25
CA ILE A 35 3.70 -22.38 -6.93
C ILE A 35 3.92 -22.19 -8.43
N ASP A 36 2.95 -22.62 -9.23
CA ASP A 36 2.85 -22.46 -10.69
C ASP A 36 3.28 -21.06 -11.17
N ASP A 37 4.00 -21.02 -12.29
CA ASP A 37 4.47 -19.82 -12.98
C ASP A 37 3.32 -18.85 -13.34
N GLN A 38 2.13 -19.39 -13.62
CA GLN A 38 0.94 -18.56 -13.88
C GLN A 38 0.55 -17.73 -12.64
N VAL A 39 0.60 -18.33 -11.45
CA VAL A 39 0.33 -17.64 -10.18
C VAL A 39 1.41 -16.60 -9.89
N PHE A 40 2.68 -16.94 -10.19
CA PHE A 40 3.80 -16.03 -10.04
C PHE A 40 3.64 -14.73 -10.85
N SER A 41 3.30 -14.86 -12.13
CA SER A 41 3.09 -13.71 -13.02
C SER A 41 1.93 -12.82 -12.53
N SER A 42 0.86 -13.44 -12.05
CA SER A 42 -0.31 -12.74 -11.49
C SER A 42 0.06 -11.99 -10.20
N MET A 43 0.75 -12.66 -9.27
CA MET A 43 1.19 -12.08 -8.00
C MET A 43 2.16 -10.91 -8.19
N ARG A 44 3.07 -10.98 -9.17
CA ARG A 44 3.96 -9.85 -9.49
C ARG A 44 3.18 -8.64 -9.99
N ARG A 45 2.17 -8.85 -10.84
CA ARG A 45 1.32 -7.78 -11.35
C ARG A 45 0.48 -7.15 -10.23
N GLU A 46 -0.10 -7.97 -9.36
CA GLU A 46 -0.81 -7.50 -8.17
C GLU A 46 0.09 -6.70 -7.22
N GLN A 47 1.32 -7.17 -6.98
CA GLN A 47 2.28 -6.44 -6.16
C GLN A 47 2.60 -5.05 -6.73
N ILE A 48 2.79 -4.93 -8.05
CA ILE A 48 3.02 -3.63 -8.71
C ILE A 48 1.82 -2.71 -8.53
N VAL A 49 0.60 -3.21 -8.74
CA VAL A 49 -0.62 -2.43 -8.53
C VAL A 49 -0.76 -1.99 -7.08
N GLY A 50 -0.46 -2.87 -6.12
CA GLY A 50 -0.45 -2.58 -4.69
C GLY A 50 0.55 -1.49 -4.32
N VAL A 51 1.79 -1.56 -4.85
CA VAL A 51 2.81 -0.53 -4.63
C VAL A 51 2.37 0.82 -5.22
N LEU A 52 1.82 0.84 -6.44
CA LEU A 52 1.28 2.06 -7.04
C LEU A 52 0.14 2.66 -6.21
N GLY A 53 -0.75 1.82 -5.68
CA GLY A 53 -1.81 2.25 -4.76
C GLY A 53 -1.27 2.90 -3.49
N VAL A 54 -0.23 2.32 -2.88
CA VAL A 54 0.48 2.91 -1.74
C VAL A 54 1.08 4.27 -2.10
N VAL A 55 1.75 4.39 -3.25
CA VAL A 55 2.35 5.64 -3.72
C VAL A 55 1.28 6.74 -3.88
N PHE A 56 0.15 6.43 -4.52
CA PHE A 56 -0.94 7.39 -4.65
C PHE A 56 -1.57 7.79 -3.32
N MET A 57 -1.67 6.85 -2.37
CA MET A 57 -2.21 7.14 -1.05
C MET A 57 -1.32 8.09 -0.27
N VAL A 58 0.01 7.87 -0.30
CA VAL A 58 0.99 8.77 0.34
C VAL A 58 1.00 10.14 -0.35
N ALA A 59 0.96 10.19 -1.68
CA ALA A 59 0.87 11.43 -2.43
C ALA A 59 -0.40 12.22 -2.08
N GLY A 60 -1.56 11.54 -1.99
CA GLY A 60 -2.82 12.15 -1.58
C GLY A 60 -2.78 12.71 -0.16
N TYR A 61 -2.14 11.99 0.78
CA TYR A 61 -1.92 12.50 2.12
C TYR A 61 -1.01 13.74 2.13
N ALA A 62 0.10 13.70 1.38
CA ALA A 62 1.03 14.83 1.25
C ALA A 62 0.34 16.08 0.67
N ILE A 63 -0.51 15.92 -0.35
CA ILE A 63 -1.31 17.03 -0.92
C ILE A 63 -2.26 17.61 0.14
N LYS A 64 -2.97 16.77 0.90
CA LYS A 64 -3.88 17.24 1.96
C LYS A 64 -3.15 18.01 3.05
N VAL A 65 -1.96 17.56 3.43
CA VAL A 65 -1.11 18.25 4.42
C VAL A 65 -0.59 19.56 3.86
N ALA A 66 -0.09 19.58 2.62
CA ALA A 66 0.42 20.78 1.96
C ALA A 66 -0.66 21.83 1.70
N ALA A 67 -1.87 21.43 1.32
CA ALA A 67 -3.00 22.34 1.08
C ALA A 67 -3.61 22.93 2.36
N ARG A 68 -3.33 22.34 3.52
CA ARG A 68 -3.75 22.85 4.84
C ARG A 68 -2.73 23.85 5.42
N TYR A 69 -1.51 23.87 4.89
CA TYR A 69 -0.46 24.84 5.24
C TYR A 69 -0.58 26.10 4.40
#